data_AF-A0A535GZS7-F1
#
_entry.id   AF-A0A535GZS7-F1
#
_cell.length_a   1.000
_cell.length_b   1.000
_cell.length_c   1.000
_cell.angle_alpha   90.00
_cell.angle_beta   90.00
_cell.angle_gamma   90.00
#
_symmetry.space_group_name_H-M   'P 1'
#
loop_
_entity.id
_entity.type
_entity.pdbx_description
1 polymer ?
#
loop_
_entity_poly.entity_id
_entity_poly.type
_entity_poly.pdbx_seq_one_letter_code
_entity_poly.pdbx_strand_id
1 'polypeptide(L)'
;MSATTTEAILPEAGLRAEIRLLGQLLGETLREHEGEALYELEESIRLRTKELRQRYEAVAEAALVAELGRIPLEDAARLVRAFATYFQLINLAEL
;
A
#
# COMPACT_ATOMS: atom_id res chain seq x y z
N MET A 1 19.76 1.13 -35.00
CA MET A 1 19.87 2.35 -34.16
C MET A 1 18.76 2.26 -33.12
N SER A 2 19.12 1.86 -31.92
CA SER A 2 18.24 1.27 -30.88
C SER A 2 18.00 2.23 -29.71
N ALA A 3 17.74 3.51 -29.98
CA ALA A 3 17.70 4.54 -28.94
C ALA A 3 16.30 4.75 -28.29
N THR A 4 15.23 4.22 -28.88
CA THR A 4 13.86 4.61 -28.47
C THR A 4 13.30 3.82 -27.27
N THR A 5 13.89 2.68 -26.90
CA THR A 5 13.37 1.83 -25.82
C THR A 5 13.89 2.22 -24.43
N THR A 6 15.06 2.85 -24.34
CA THR A 6 15.71 3.13 -23.05
C THR A 6 15.14 4.35 -22.33
N GLU A 7 14.66 5.37 -23.05
CA GLU A 7 14.14 6.62 -22.45
C GLU A 7 12.78 6.47 -21.79
N ALA A 8 11.93 5.50 -22.18
CA ALA A 8 10.63 5.27 -21.55
C ALA A 8 10.70 4.35 -20.32
N ILE A 9 11.73 3.50 -20.24
CA ILE A 9 11.91 2.54 -19.13
C ILE A 9 12.54 3.22 -17.91
N LEU A 10 13.38 4.25 -18.11
CA LEU A 10 14.06 5.00 -17.05
C LEU A 10 13.11 5.81 -16.13
N PRO A 11 12.11 6.55 -16.64
CA PRO A 11 11.13 7.28 -15.81
C PRO A 11 10.27 6.34 -15.00
N GLU A 12 9.80 5.25 -15.60
CA GLU A 12 8.93 4.29 -14.91
C GLU A 12 9.69 3.50 -13.83
N ALA A 13 10.97 3.18 -14.08
CA ALA A 13 11.84 2.59 -13.06
C ALA A 13 12.14 3.55 -11.90
N GLY A 14 12.35 4.84 -12.20
CA GLY A 14 12.53 5.92 -11.22
C GLY A 14 11.30 6.11 -10.34
N LEU A 15 10.12 6.28 -10.96
CA LEU A 15 8.84 6.43 -10.26
C LEU A 15 8.55 5.24 -9.34
N ARG A 16 8.78 4.00 -9.80
CA ARG A 16 8.66 2.81 -8.95
C ARG A 16 9.63 2.80 -7.77
N ALA A 17 10.84 3.35 -7.93
CA ALA A 17 11.79 3.47 -6.84
C ALA A 17 11.33 4.52 -5.81
N GLU A 18 10.82 5.66 -6.27
CA GLU A 18 10.28 6.72 -5.41
C GLU A 18 9.04 6.27 -4.63
N ILE A 19 8.07 5.63 -5.29
CA ILE A 19 6.88 5.08 -4.61
C ILE A 19 7.29 4.05 -3.55
N ARG A 20 8.31 3.22 -3.81
CA ARG A 20 8.84 2.27 -2.82
C ARG A 20 9.47 2.98 -1.63
N LEU A 21 10.28 4.01 -1.87
CA LEU A 21 10.90 4.80 -0.81
C LEU A 21 9.84 5.50 0.05
N LEU A 22 8.87 6.16 -0.56
CA LEU A 22 7.78 6.83 0.13
C LEU A 22 6.93 5.86 0.95
N GLY A 23 6.65 4.67 0.40
CA GLY A 23 5.97 3.59 1.13
C GLY A 23 6.77 3.09 2.34
N GLN A 24 8.09 2.94 2.21
CA GLN A 24 8.96 2.56 3.33
C GLN A 24 8.95 3.60 4.45
N LEU A 25 9.14 4.88 4.11
CA LEU A 25 9.12 5.98 5.07
C LEU A 25 7.77 6.12 5.78
N LEU A 26 6.67 5.95 5.05
CA LEU A 26 5.33 5.93 5.65
C LEU A 26 5.18 4.75 6.61
N GLY A 27 5.65 3.56 6.25
CA GLY A 27 5.63 2.39 7.12
C GLY A 27 6.45 2.57 8.40
N GLU A 28 7.62 3.21 8.32
CA GLU A 28 8.41 3.60 9.49
C GLU A 28 7.64 4.60 10.37
N THR A 29 7.09 5.64 9.77
CA THR A 29 6.29 6.66 10.46
C THR A 29 5.06 6.05 11.16
N LEU A 30 4.36 5.11 10.51
CA LEU A 30 3.22 4.42 11.11
C LEU A 30 3.62 3.61 12.34
N ARG A 31 4.75 2.89 12.30
CA ARG A 31 5.25 2.14 13.47
C ARG A 31 5.57 3.06 14.63
N GLU A 32 6.22 4.19 14.36
CA GLU A 32 6.62 5.15 15.40
C GLU A 32 5.43 5.84 16.06
N HIS A 33 4.41 6.20 15.28
CA HIS A 33 3.30 7.03 15.77
C HIS A 33 2.06 6.24 16.20
N GLU A 34 1.74 5.15 15.52
CA GLU A 34 0.53 4.37 15.75
C GLU A 34 0.83 2.99 16.36
N GLY A 35 2.11 2.58 16.38
CA GLY A 35 2.59 1.34 16.97
C GLY A 35 2.66 0.16 15.99
N GLU A 36 3.41 -0.87 16.37
CA GLU A 36 3.65 -2.05 15.53
C GLU A 36 2.35 -2.79 15.16
N ALA A 37 1.41 -2.89 16.09
CA ALA A 37 0.16 -3.63 15.86
C ALA A 37 -0.70 -3.04 14.72
N LEU A 38 -0.77 -1.70 14.62
CA LEU A 38 -1.50 -1.07 13.52
C LEU A 38 -0.76 -1.25 12.19
N TYR A 39 0.57 -1.12 12.21
CA TYR A 39 1.40 -1.36 11.03
C TYR A 39 1.23 -2.80 10.49
N GLU A 40 1.30 -3.80 11.37
CA GLU A 40 1.10 -5.21 10.98
C GLU A 40 -0.28 -5.47 10.40
N LEU A 41 -1.32 -4.84 10.97
CA LEU A 41 -2.68 -4.92 10.47
C LEU A 41 -2.82 -4.30 9.07
N GLU A 42 -2.27 -3.10 8.86
CA GLU A 42 -2.24 -2.41 7.56
C GLU A 42 -1.52 -3.27 6.51
N GLU A 43 -0.32 -3.74 6.83
CA GLU A 43 0.50 -4.53 5.93
C GLU A 43 -0.16 -5.88 5.58
N SER A 44 -0.81 -6.53 6.55
CA SER A 44 -1.60 -7.75 6.33
C SER A 44 -2.74 -7.52 5.34
N ILE A 45 -3.51 -6.44 5.53
CA ILE A 45 -4.62 -6.08 4.63
C ILE A 45 -4.08 -5.76 3.23
N ARG A 46 -2.98 -4.99 3.14
CA ARG A 46 -2.34 -4.61 1.88
C ARG A 46 -1.87 -5.83 1.08
N LEU A 47 -1.19 -6.77 1.74
CA LEU A 47 -0.68 -7.99 1.11
C LEU A 47 -1.82 -8.89 0.60
N ARG A 48 -2.87 -9.11 1.41
CA ARG A 48 -4.03 -9.94 1.00
C ARG A 48 -4.81 -9.30 -0.14
N THR A 49 -5.01 -7.98 -0.11
CA THR A 49 -5.68 -7.26 -1.20
C THR A 49 -4.85 -7.30 -2.48
N LYS A 50 -3.52 -7.23 -2.38
CA LYS A 50 -2.61 -7.40 -3.51
C LYS A 50 -2.70 -8.82 -4.08
N GLU A 51 -2.71 -9.84 -3.23
CA GLU A 51 -2.86 -11.23 -3.68
C GLU A 51 -4.19 -11.45 -4.39
N LEU A 52 -5.32 -10.98 -3.84
CA LEU A 52 -6.64 -11.05 -4.46
C LEU A 52 -6.69 -10.40 -5.85
N ARG A 53 -5.96 -9.29 -6.04
CA ARG A 53 -5.85 -8.63 -7.35
C ARG A 53 -5.04 -9.45 -8.36
N GLN A 54 -4.03 -10.18 -7.90
CA GLN A 54 -3.19 -11.03 -8.74
C GLN A 54 -3.87 -12.36 -9.07
N ARG A 55 -4.57 -12.94 -8.09
CA ARG A 55 -5.30 -14.20 -8.18
C ARG A 55 -6.53 -14.13 -7.28
N TYR A 56 -7.68 -13.93 -7.90
CA TYR A 56 -8.94 -13.79 -7.17
C TYR A 56 -9.43 -15.14 -6.63
N GLU A 57 -9.77 -15.17 -5.34
CA GLU A 57 -10.41 -16.29 -4.67
C GLU A 57 -11.55 -15.77 -3.78
N ALA A 58 -12.79 -16.15 -4.08
CA ALA A 58 -13.98 -15.66 -3.36
C ALA A 58 -13.95 -15.97 -1.85
N VAL A 59 -13.35 -17.11 -1.46
CA VAL A 59 -13.21 -17.49 -0.05
C VAL A 59 -12.22 -16.56 0.67
N ALA A 60 -11.12 -16.17 0.02
CA ALA A 60 -10.15 -15.24 0.58
C ALA A 60 -10.72 -13.82 0.69
N GLU A 61 -11.50 -13.37 -0.30
CA GLU A 61 -12.22 -12.11 -0.22
C GLU A 61 -13.21 -12.10 0.95
N ALA A 62 -14.05 -13.14 1.07
CA ALA A 62 -15.01 -13.24 2.16
C ALA A 62 -14.33 -13.25 3.55
N ALA A 63 -13.19 -13.93 3.67
CA ALA A 63 -12.39 -13.93 4.89
C ALA A 63 -11.84 -12.53 5.24
N LEU A 64 -11.30 -11.81 4.24
CA LEU A 64 -10.81 -10.45 4.42
C LEU A 64 -11.94 -9.48 4.81
N VAL A 65 -13.10 -9.55 4.16
CA VAL A 65 -14.27 -8.73 4.50
C VAL A 65 -14.74 -9.02 5.93
N ALA A 66 -14.76 -10.28 6.34
CA ALA A 66 -15.13 -10.64 7.71
C ALA A 66 -14.11 -10.17 8.75
N GLU A 67 -12.82 -10.16 8.42
CA GLU A 67 -11.75 -9.59 9.26
C GLU A 67 -11.93 -8.08 9.42
N LEU A 68 -12.09 -7.36 8.31
CA LEU A 68 -12.33 -5.91 8.29
C LEU A 68 -13.57 -5.53 9.12
N GLY A 69 -14.63 -6.33 9.05
CA GLY A 69 -15.86 -6.12 9.83
C GLY A 69 -15.72 -6.30 11.34
N ARG A 70 -14.60 -6.85 11.84
CA ARG A 70 -14.30 -7.02 13.27
C ARG A 70 -13.32 -6.00 13.82
N ILE A 71 -12.73 -5.16 12.96
CA ILE A 71 -11.77 -4.15 13.38
C ILE A 71 -12.50 -3.09 14.23
N PRO A 72 -11.96 -2.71 15.41
CA PRO A 72 -12.50 -1.60 16.19
C PRO A 72 -12.58 -0.32 15.35
N LEU A 73 -13.65 0.47 15.53
CA LEU A 73 -13.87 1.67 14.73
C LEU A 73 -12.69 2.65 14.76
N GLU A 74 -12.02 2.76 15.91
CA GLU A 74 -10.84 3.61 16.08
C GLU A 74 -9.67 3.14 15.19
N ASP A 75 -9.38 1.85 15.18
CA ASP A 75 -8.33 1.25 14.35
C ASP A 75 -8.70 1.33 12.87
N ALA A 76 -9.98 1.13 12.53
CA ALA A 76 -10.46 1.30 11.17
C ALA A 76 -10.26 2.74 10.65
N ALA A 77 -10.51 3.75 11.49
CA ALA A 77 -10.24 5.14 11.14
C ALA A 77 -8.74 5.40 10.93
N ARG A 78 -7.88 4.84 11.79
CA ARG A 78 -6.41 4.93 11.66
C ARG A 78 -5.93 4.26 10.36
N LEU A 79 -6.43 3.07 10.04
CA LEU A 79 -6.14 2.37 8.79
C LEU A 79 -6.54 3.18 7.55
N VAL A 80 -7.74 3.75 7.55
CA VAL A 80 -8.19 4.61 6.43
C VAL A 80 -7.24 5.78 6.24
N ARG A 81 -6.77 6.42 7.31
CA ARG A 81 -5.78 7.50 7.22
C ARG A 81 -4.44 7.02 6.67
N ALA A 82 -3.96 5.84 7.08
CA ALA A 82 -2.72 5.26 6.58
C ALA A 82 -2.78 5.04 5.06
N PHE A 83 -3.83 4.37 4.57
CA PHE A 83 -4.03 4.16 3.14
C PHE A 83 -4.22 5.47 2.36
N ALA A 84 -5.01 6.42 2.89
CA ALA A 84 -5.21 7.72 2.24
C ALA A 84 -3.88 8.48 2.09
N THR A 85 -3.05 8.49 3.13
CA THR A 85 -1.71 9.10 3.10
C THR A 85 -0.84 8.44 2.04
N TYR A 86 -0.85 7.11 1.95
CA TYR A 86 -0.10 6.39 0.91
C TYR A 86 -0.53 6.81 -0.50
N PHE A 87 -1.82 6.90 -0.79
CA PHE A 87 -2.31 7.35 -2.10
C PHE A 87 -1.95 8.81 -2.40
N GLN A 88 -1.97 9.69 -1.39
CA GLN A 88 -1.51 11.07 -1.56
C GLN A 88 -0.02 11.14 -1.91
N LEU A 89 0.82 10.30 -1.30
CA LEU A 89 2.24 10.21 -1.62
C LEU A 89 2.49 9.69 -3.04
N ILE A 90 1.72 8.69 -3.49
CA ILE A 90 1.80 8.23 -4.89
C ILE A 90 1.42 9.36 -5.85
N ASN A 91 0.29 10.02 -5.62
CA ASN A 91 -0.16 11.09 -6.49
C ASN A 91 0.84 12.25 -6.56
N LEU A 92 1.59 12.49 -5.48
CA LEU A 92 2.66 13.49 -5.45
C LEU A 92 3.90 13.04 -6.22
N ALA A 93 4.27 11.76 -6.15
CA ALA A 93 5.40 11.21 -6.90
C ALA A 93 5.13 11.13 -8.42
N GLU A 94 3.85 11.02 -8.82
CA GLU A 94 3.45 11.00 -10.23
C GLU A 94 3.40 12.38 -10.90
N LEU A 95 3.51 13.48 -10.15
CA LEU A 95 3.40 14.86 -10.63
C LEU A 95 4.56 15.25 -11.57
#